data_AF-I2NG50-F1
#
_entry.id   AF-I2NG50-F1
#
_cell.length_a   1.000
_cell.length_b   1.000
_cell.length_c   1.000
_cell.angle_alpha   90.00
_cell.angle_beta   90.00
_cell.angle_gamma   90.00
#
_symmetry.space_group_name_H-M   'P 1'
#
loop_
_entity.id
_entity.type
_entity.pdbx_description
1 polymer ?
#
loop_
_entity_poly.entity_id
_entity_poly.type
_entity_poly.pdbx_seq_one_letter_code
_entity_poly.pdbx_strand_id
1 'polypeptide(L)'
;MNGVEAPKDLEKAFYWTEKAAKQGYTAAESNLGWLYSIGGGGKKDEKKAIEWTQKAIKKGDVIAYSNLGYFYSHGIGVPIDFKKVWNITRLLQIKE
;
A
#
# COMPACT_ATOMS: atom_id res chain seq x y z
N MET A 1 21.77 11.64 0.44
CA MET A 1 20.59 10.77 0.28
C MET A 1 19.71 11.40 -0.79
N ASN A 2 19.68 10.83 -1.99
CA ASN A 2 18.85 11.33 -3.10
C ASN A 2 17.62 10.41 -3.19
N GLY A 3 16.55 10.76 -2.50
CA GLY A 3 15.34 9.95 -2.37
C GLY A 3 14.07 10.68 -2.80
N VAL A 4 14.17 11.65 -3.71
CA VAL A 4 12.99 12.23 -4.35
C VAL A 4 12.91 11.57 -5.72
N GLU A 5 12.14 10.50 -5.83
CA GLU A 5 11.83 9.90 -7.13
C GLU A 5 11.21 10.97 -8.01
N ALA A 6 11.81 11.24 -9.17
CA ALA A 6 11.29 12.26 -10.07
C ALA A 6 9.86 11.87 -10.49
N PRO A 7 8.93 12.83 -10.67
CA PRO A 7 7.54 12.54 -11.03
C PRO A 7 7.39 11.57 -12.22
N LYS A 8 8.31 11.67 -13.20
CA LYS A 8 8.34 10.80 -14.40
C LYS A 8 8.68 9.34 -14.11
N ASP A 9 9.46 9.07 -13.06
CA ASP A 9 9.83 7.70 -12.67
C ASP A 9 8.72 7.07 -11.84
N LEU A 10 8.02 7.85 -11.01
CA LEU A 10 6.81 7.43 -10.31
C LEU A 10 5.68 7.03 -11.26
N GLU A 11 5.46 7.78 -12.34
CA GLU A 11 4.45 7.42 -13.35
C GLU A 11 4.77 6.10 -14.06
N LYS A 12 6.04 5.85 -14.38
CA LYS A 12 6.49 4.57 -14.96
C LYS A 12 6.35 3.42 -13.96
N ALA A 13 6.75 3.65 -12.70
CA ALA A 13 6.58 2.68 -11.63
C ALA A 13 5.12 2.32 -11.45
N PHE A 14 4.23 3.32 -11.45
CA PHE A 14 2.78 3.13 -11.40
C PHE A 14 2.29 2.29 -12.58
N TYR A 15 2.68 2.63 -13.82
CA TYR A 15 2.26 1.90 -15.01
C TYR A 15 2.59 0.41 -14.95
N TRP A 16 3.84 0.07 -14.63
CA TRP A 16 4.26 -1.34 -14.59
C TRP A 16 3.70 -2.09 -13.37
N THR A 17 3.66 -1.43 -12.22
CA THR A 17 3.08 -2.00 -11.01
C THR A 17 1.59 -2.27 -11.20
N GLU A 18 0.86 -1.36 -11.86
CA GLU A 18 -0.57 -1.54 -12.15
C GLU A 18 -0.81 -2.76 -13.06
N LYS A 19 0.01 -2.92 -14.11
CA LYS A 19 -0.06 -4.11 -14.98
C LYS A 19 0.19 -5.41 -14.22
N ALA A 20 1.17 -5.44 -13.33
CA ALA A 20 1.47 -6.63 -12.55
C ALA A 20 0.38 -6.90 -11.49
N ALA A 21 -0.11 -5.87 -10.80
CA ALA A 21 -1.19 -5.99 -9.83
C ALA A 21 -2.50 -6.51 -10.48
N LYS A 22 -2.81 -6.05 -11.70
CA LYS A 22 -3.95 -6.55 -12.49
C LYS A 22 -3.79 -8.01 -12.90
N GLN A 23 -2.56 -8.50 -13.08
CA GLN A 23 -2.25 -9.92 -13.32
C GLN A 23 -2.25 -10.76 -12.03
N GLY A 24 -2.47 -10.13 -10.87
CA GLY A 24 -2.62 -10.81 -9.60
C GLY A 24 -1.33 -11.03 -8.82
N TYR A 25 -0.20 -10.45 -9.25
CA TYR A 25 1.05 -10.46 -8.49
C TYR A 25 0.89 -9.75 -7.16
N THR A 26 0.87 -10.51 -6.06
CA THR A 26 0.56 -10.03 -4.71
C THR A 26 1.43 -8.84 -4.28
N ALA A 27 2.76 -8.92 -4.47
CA ALA A 27 3.68 -7.82 -4.15
C ALA A 27 3.43 -6.55 -4.98
N ALA A 28 2.93 -6.70 -6.21
CA ALA A 28 2.55 -5.55 -7.02
C ALA A 28 1.24 -4.92 -6.52
N GLU A 29 0.32 -5.70 -5.95
CA GLU A 29 -0.91 -5.17 -5.36
C GLU A 29 -0.62 -4.31 -4.12
N SER A 30 0.31 -4.72 -3.25
CA SER A 30 0.73 -3.90 -2.11
C SER A 30 1.47 -2.64 -2.51
N ASN A 31 2.38 -2.75 -3.49
CA ASN A 31 3.09 -1.60 -4.06
C ASN A 31 2.14 -0.62 -4.77
N LEU A 32 1.14 -1.13 -5.48
CA LEU A 32 0.15 -0.26 -6.14
C LEU A 32 -0.66 0.53 -5.11
N GLY A 33 -1.01 -0.09 -3.98
CA GLY A 33 -1.65 0.60 -2.86
C GLY A 33 -0.80 1.77 -2.35
N TRP A 34 0.50 1.55 -2.15
CA TRP A 34 1.44 2.60 -1.76
C TRP A 34 1.57 3.72 -2.82
N LEU A 35 1.67 3.35 -4.09
CA LEU A 35 1.77 4.34 -5.17
C LEU A 35 0.53 5.23 -5.25
N TYR A 36 -0.66 4.68 -5.00
CA TYR A 36 -1.89 5.48 -4.90
C TYR A 36 -1.87 6.47 -3.72
N SER A 37 -1.26 6.14 -2.58
CA SER A 37 -1.19 7.07 -1.44
C SER A 37 -0.20 8.22 -1.67
N ILE A 38 0.88 7.99 -2.42
CA ILE A 38 1.87 9.04 -2.73
C ILE A 38 1.57 9.78 -4.05
N GLY A 39 0.63 9.29 -4.86
CA GLY A 39 0.20 9.92 -6.11
C GLY A 39 1.06 9.53 -7.31
N GLY A 40 1.63 8.32 -7.31
CA GLY A 40 2.52 7.85 -8.37
C GLY A 40 1.87 7.80 -9.76
N GLY A 41 0.54 7.68 -9.86
CA GLY A 41 -0.21 7.77 -11.11
C GLY A 41 -0.61 9.20 -11.53
N GLY A 42 0.09 10.22 -11.02
CA GLY A 42 -0.20 11.64 -11.25
C GLY A 42 -1.22 12.25 -10.28
N LYS A 43 -1.97 11.44 -9.53
CA LYS A 43 -2.88 11.90 -8.47
C LYS A 43 -2.96 10.91 -7.32
N LYS A 44 -3.01 11.42 -6.10
CA LYS A 44 -3.31 10.64 -4.90
C LYS A 44 -4.75 10.13 -4.92
N ASP A 45 -4.93 8.88 -4.55
CA ASP A 45 -6.24 8.25 -4.37
C ASP A 45 -6.18 7.31 -3.17
N GLU A 46 -6.46 7.86 -2.00
CA GLU A 46 -6.33 7.14 -0.73
C GLU A 46 -7.32 5.98 -0.62
N LYS A 47 -8.50 6.10 -1.24
CA LYS A 47 -9.48 5.01 -1.27
C LYS A 47 -8.93 3.81 -2.03
N LYS A 48 -8.36 4.03 -3.22
CA LYS A 48 -7.69 2.97 -3.99
C LYS A 48 -6.47 2.42 -3.27
N ALA A 49 -5.72 3.26 -2.54
CA ALA A 49 -4.60 2.81 -1.72
C ALA A 49 -5.05 1.71 -0.74
N ILE A 50 -6.13 1.97 0.02
CA ILE A 50 -6.71 1.00 0.94
C ILE A 50 -7.20 -0.26 0.23
N GLU A 51 -7.95 -0.11 -0.87
CA GLU A 51 -8.53 -1.23 -1.60
C GLU A 51 -7.47 -2.23 -2.11
N TRP A 52 -6.41 -1.73 -2.74
CA TRP A 52 -5.32 -2.56 -3.26
C TRP A 52 -4.50 -3.19 -2.15
N THR A 53 -4.21 -2.46 -1.07
CA THR A 53 -3.53 -3.00 0.11
C THR A 53 -4.36 -4.10 0.78
N GLN A 54 -5.67 -3.93 0.94
CA GLN A 54 -6.54 -4.98 1.49
C GLN A 54 -6.60 -6.22 0.60
N LYS A 55 -6.56 -6.05 -0.73
CA LYS A 55 -6.50 -7.17 -1.68
C LYS A 55 -5.23 -7.99 -1.49
N ALA A 56 -4.08 -7.34 -1.33
CA ALA A 56 -2.80 -8.00 -1.05
C ALA A 56 -2.79 -8.72 0.31
N ILE A 57 -3.38 -8.12 1.35
CA ILE A 57 -3.56 -8.75 2.68
C ILE A 57 -4.34 -10.06 2.58
N LYS A 58 -5.44 -10.08 1.81
CA LYS A 58 -6.24 -11.29 1.60
C LYS A 58 -5.46 -12.43 0.96
N LYS A 59 -4.37 -12.12 0.24
CA LYS A 59 -3.45 -13.09 -0.36
C LYS A 59 -2.22 -13.39 0.53
N GLY A 60 -2.19 -12.87 1.75
CA GLY A 60 -1.12 -13.13 2.71
C GLY A 60 0.11 -12.23 2.58
N ASP A 61 0.03 -11.11 1.86
CA ASP A 61 1.15 -10.17 1.77
C ASP A 61 1.44 -9.51 3.11
N VAL A 62 2.61 -9.79 3.69
CA VAL A 62 3.08 -9.19 4.94
C VAL A 62 3.37 -7.69 4.78
N ILE A 63 3.88 -7.27 3.61
CA ILE A 63 4.19 -5.86 3.34
C ILE A 63 2.90 -5.03 3.33
N ALA A 64 1.81 -5.60 2.82
CA ALA A 64 0.52 -4.92 2.78
C ALA A 64 -0.03 -4.59 4.18
N TYR A 65 0.24 -5.43 5.19
CA TYR A 65 -0.13 -5.11 6.57
C TYR A 65 0.63 -3.89 7.11
N SER A 66 1.91 -3.76 6.78
CA SER A 66 2.71 -2.57 7.13
C SER A 66 2.17 -1.31 6.47
N ASN A 67 1.81 -1.37 5.17
CA ASN A 67 1.19 -0.26 4.46
C ASN A 67 -0.14 0.15 5.11
N LEU A 68 -0.99 -0.81 5.47
CA LEU A 68 -2.26 -0.53 6.13
C LEU A 68 -2.06 0.08 7.53
N GLY A 69 -1.07 -0.40 8.29
CA GLY A 69 -0.70 0.18 9.58
C GLY A 69 -0.25 1.64 9.44
N TYR A 70 0.54 1.96 8.41
CA TYR A 70 0.94 3.32 8.07
C TYR A 70 -0.28 4.20 7.71
N PHE A 71 -1.24 3.67 6.96
CA PHE A 71 -2.44 4.42 6.59
C PHE A 71 -3.32 4.77 7.81
N TYR A 72 -3.50 3.83 8.75
CA TYR A 72 -4.21 4.10 10.00
C TYR A 72 -3.45 5.05 10.93
N SER A 73 -2.11 5.05 10.95
CA SER A 73 -1.36 5.97 11.82
C SER A 73 -1.34 7.41 11.28
N HIS A 74 -1.49 7.59 9.96
CA HIS A 74 -1.44 8.90 9.30
C HIS A 74 -2.80 9.41 8.79
N GLY A 75 -3.87 8.63 8.96
CA GLY A 75 -5.21 9.00 8.52
C GLY A 75 -5.41 9.01 7.00
N ILE A 76 -4.68 8.17 6.26
CA ILE A 76 -4.71 8.12 4.79
C ILE A 76 -5.89 7.23 4.37
N GLY A 77 -6.97 7.82 3.86
CA GLY A 77 -8.15 7.09 3.36
C GLY A 77 -8.96 6.37 4.43
N VAL A 78 -8.53 6.42 5.70
CA VAL A 78 -9.19 5.84 6.88
C VAL A 78 -9.02 6.77 8.08
N PRO A 79 -9.99 6.80 9.03
CA PRO A 79 -9.78 7.47 10.31
C PRO A 79 -8.62 6.84 11.07
N ILE A 80 -7.92 7.65 11.86
CA ILE A 80 -6.85 7.16 12.72
C ILE A 80 -7.40 6.15 13.73
N ASP A 81 -6.84 4.94 13.75
CA ASP A 81 -7.26 3.86 14.65
C ASP A 81 -6.06 3.02 15.11
N PHE A 82 -5.49 3.42 16.25
CA PHE A 82 -4.34 2.74 16.86
C PHE A 82 -4.67 1.34 17.38
N LYS A 83 -5.93 1.05 17.74
CA LYS A 83 -6.34 -0.31 18.14
C LYS A 83 -6.27 -1.25 16.94
N LYS A 84 -6.68 -0.77 15.77
CA LYS A 84 -6.61 -1.54 14.53
C LYS A 84 -5.18 -1.75 14.05
N VAL A 85 -4.31 -0.74 14.18
CA VAL A 85 -2.85 -0.89 13.97
C VAL A 85 -2.28 -1.98 14.89
N TRP A 86 -2.57 -1.93 16.19
CA TRP A 86 -2.05 -2.92 17.15
C TRP A 86 -2.50 -4.34 16.82
N ASN A 87 -3.76 -4.54 16.43
CA ASN A 87 -4.26 -5.83 15.98
C ASN A 87 -3.58 -6.32 14.70
N ILE A 88 -3.34 -5.43 13.72
CA ILE A 88 -2.60 -5.74 12.50
C ILE A 88 -1.17 -6.20 12.82
N THR A 89 -0.44 -5.45 13.65
CA THR A 89 0.93 -5.80 14.06
C THR A 89 0.98 -7.11 14.84
N ARG A 90 0.00 -7.35 15.71
CA ARG A 90 -0.12 -8.61 16.45
C ARG A 90 -0.34 -9.80 15.52
N LEU A 91 -1.18 -9.68 14.49
CA LEU A 91 -1.40 -10.75 13.51
C LEU A 91 -0.14 -11.11 12.70
N LEU A 92 0.78 -10.17 12.52
CA LEU A 92 2.06 -10.43 11.84
C LEU A 92 3.03 -11.24 12.70
N GLN A 93 3.06 -11.01 14.02
CA GLN A 93 3.97 -11.69 14.95
C GLN A 93 3.59 -13.15 15.28
N ILE A 94 2.36 -13.56 14.99
CA ILE A 94 1.85 -14.93 15.30
C ILE A 94 1.97 -15.88 14.08
N LYS A 95 2.52 -15.40 12.96
CA LYS A 95 2.70 -16.23 11.75
C LYS A 95 4.09 -16.91 11.66
N GLU A 96 4.90 -16.85 12.71
CA GLU A 96 6.13 -17.63 12.90
C GLU A 96 5.85 -18.92 13.66
#